data_AF-A0A924NMH0-F1
#
_entry.id   AF-A0A924NMH0-F1
#
_cell.length_a   1.000
_cell.length_b   1.000
_cell.length_c   1.000
_cell.angle_alpha   90.00
_cell.angle_beta   90.00
_cell.angle_gamma   90.00
#
_symmetry.space_group_name_H-M   'P 1'
#
loop_
_entity.id
_entity.type
_entity.pdbx_description
1 polymer ?
#
loop_
_entity_poly.entity_id
_entity_poly.type
_entity_poly.pdbx_seq_one_letter_code
_entity_poly.pdbx_strand_id
1 'polypeptide(L)'
;MTAPVAVAPHPNVSVAPALTAAVVSGVLVAVQQRVNGDLGRELADPLLAAVVSFLVGLAGLLMLFLRRSVRAALPLVRTVPWWSRLGGLGGASLVAVGAVAAPRIGVALLTVGLVAGSTLGGLAVDRVGLGPGGPRAITWPRLAGAALCLVAIGISAASGVRSASPGLLLAVVVAGALVSLQVAFNGRVRQATGDATVAATVNFVVGSVALLVALAVAAVLSHVRARHWPGLDHAWLYLGGPIGASFVAVAAVVVRTLGVLRLGLAVTAGQLVGAIVLDLQRGVALTTLVAAGLTMLAVTVSGRRARAVR
;
A
#
# COMPACT_ATOMS: atom_id res chain seq x y z
N MET A 1 -13.03 28.40 -26.01
CA MET A 1 -12.01 27.34 -25.82
C MET A 1 -10.92 27.88 -24.90
N THR A 2 -10.94 27.54 -23.61
CA THR A 2 -9.89 27.94 -22.67
C THR A 2 -8.71 26.99 -22.82
N ALA A 3 -7.53 27.51 -23.13
CA ALA A 3 -6.30 26.74 -23.24
C ALA A 3 -6.05 25.91 -21.96
N PRO A 4 -5.51 24.68 -22.05
CA PRO A 4 -5.15 23.91 -20.87
C PRO A 4 -4.09 24.68 -20.08
N VAL A 5 -4.40 25.00 -18.82
CA VAL A 5 -3.42 25.55 -17.88
C VAL A 5 -2.29 24.53 -17.77
N ALA A 6 -1.13 24.87 -18.33
CA ALA A 6 0.06 24.04 -18.23
C ALA A 6 0.48 23.98 -16.76
N VAL A 7 0.23 22.85 -16.10
CA VAL A 7 0.72 22.58 -14.76
C VAL A 7 2.24 22.50 -14.85
N ALA A 8 2.94 23.43 -14.21
CA ALA A 8 4.40 23.43 -14.16
C ALA A 8 4.91 22.07 -13.63
N PRO A 9 5.99 21.52 -14.20
CA PRO A 9 6.53 20.24 -13.73
C PRO A 9 6.95 20.37 -12.26
N HIS A 10 6.34 19.59 -11.38
CA HIS A 10 6.74 19.55 -9.96
C HIS A 10 8.20 19.08 -9.86
N PRO A 11 9.03 19.72 -9.01
CA PRO A 11 10.40 19.29 -8.80
C PRO A 11 10.41 17.83 -8.31
N ASN A 12 11.21 17.00 -8.96
CA ASN A 12 11.37 15.61 -8.55
C ASN A 12 12.06 15.59 -7.18
N VAL A 13 11.44 14.93 -6.20
CA VAL A 13 12.08 14.67 -4.90
C VAL A 13 13.33 13.83 -5.16
N SER A 14 14.46 14.19 -4.55
CA SER A 14 15.69 13.43 -4.70
C SER A 14 15.56 12.03 -4.07
N VAL A 15 16.43 11.11 -4.47
CA VAL A 15 16.29 9.67 -4.13
C VAL A 15 16.35 9.43 -2.62
N ALA A 16 17.26 10.08 -1.89
CA ALA A 16 17.44 9.88 -0.46
C ALA A 16 16.18 10.23 0.36
N PRO A 17 15.63 11.46 0.30
CA PRO A 17 14.41 11.79 1.03
C PRO A 17 13.19 10.97 0.56
N ALA A 18 13.13 10.60 -0.72
CA ALA A 18 12.09 9.71 -1.21
C ALA A 18 12.15 8.31 -0.56
N LEU A 19 13.35 7.75 -0.39
CA LEU A 19 13.55 6.48 0.31
C LEU A 19 13.21 6.58 1.80
N THR A 20 13.69 7.64 2.47
CA THR A 20 13.38 7.87 3.89
C THR A 20 11.87 7.96 4.10
N ALA A 21 11.17 8.75 3.27
CA ALA A 21 9.73 8.88 3.33
C ALA A 21 9.01 7.53 3.10
N ALA A 22 9.50 6.70 2.17
CA ALA A 22 8.94 5.37 1.91
C ALA A 22 9.13 4.41 3.11
N VAL A 23 10.33 4.39 3.71
CA VAL A 23 10.62 3.55 4.89
C VAL A 23 9.80 4.00 6.09
N VAL A 24 9.74 5.31 6.37
CA VAL A 24 8.92 5.87 7.46
C VAL A 24 7.45 5.55 7.23
N SER A 25 6.96 5.70 5.99
CA SER A 25 5.57 5.32 5.67
C SER A 25 5.34 3.81 5.89
N GLY A 26 6.32 2.96 5.61
CA GLY A 26 6.27 1.54 5.92
C GLY A 26 6.14 1.24 7.41
N VAL A 27 6.89 1.94 8.26
CA VAL A 27 6.77 1.84 9.72
C VAL A 27 5.36 2.23 10.17
N LEU A 28 4.83 3.34 9.65
CA LEU A 28 3.47 3.77 9.94
C LEU A 28 2.44 2.76 9.44
N VAL A 29 2.63 2.14 8.28
CA VAL A 29 1.75 1.08 7.79
C VAL A 29 1.75 -0.12 8.74
N ALA A 30 2.87 -0.49 9.36
CA ALA A 30 2.86 -1.55 10.38
C ALA A 30 1.99 -1.18 11.59
N VAL A 31 2.06 0.07 12.06
CA VAL A 31 1.17 0.60 13.10
C VAL A 31 -0.29 0.55 12.64
N GLN A 32 -0.58 0.99 11.41
CA GLN A 32 -1.91 0.93 10.82
C GLN A 32 -2.47 -0.50 10.81
N GLN A 33 -1.67 -1.50 10.43
CA GLN A 33 -2.14 -2.90 10.41
C GLN A 33 -2.44 -3.41 11.81
N ARG A 34 -1.63 -3.03 12.80
CA ARG A 34 -1.90 -3.36 14.21
C ARG A 34 -3.20 -2.74 14.69
N VAL A 35 -3.37 -1.44 14.50
CA VAL A 35 -4.57 -0.67 14.86
C VAL A 35 -5.82 -1.22 14.18
N ASN A 36 -5.78 -1.47 12.88
CA ASN A 36 -6.91 -2.05 12.14
C ASN A 36 -7.23 -3.48 12.62
N GLY A 37 -6.21 -4.28 13.00
CA GLY A 37 -6.41 -5.60 13.59
C GLY A 37 -7.03 -5.54 14.98
N ASP A 38 -6.66 -4.55 15.79
CA ASP A 38 -7.27 -4.28 17.09
C ASP A 38 -8.75 -3.85 16.93
N LEU A 39 -9.02 -2.89 16.03
CA LEU A 39 -10.38 -2.45 15.71
C LEU A 39 -11.25 -3.59 15.16
N GLY A 40 -10.69 -4.45 14.29
CA GLY A 40 -11.37 -5.62 13.75
C GLY A 40 -11.76 -6.64 14.82
N ARG A 41 -10.94 -6.80 15.86
CA ARG A 41 -11.27 -7.65 17.01
C ARG A 41 -12.37 -7.05 17.87
N GLU A 42 -12.33 -5.76 18.12
CA GLU A 42 -13.33 -5.07 18.94
C GLU A 42 -14.71 -5.02 18.27
N LEU A 43 -14.73 -4.75 16.98
CA LEU A 43 -15.96 -4.82 16.17
C LEU A 43 -16.41 -6.26 15.91
N ALA A 44 -15.54 -7.24 16.14
CA ALA A 44 -15.68 -8.64 15.74
C ALA A 44 -15.89 -8.85 14.22
N ASP A 45 -15.44 -7.89 13.41
CA ASP A 45 -15.55 -7.92 11.95
C ASP A 45 -14.39 -7.13 11.30
N PRO A 46 -13.45 -7.80 10.61
CA PRO A 46 -12.30 -7.15 9.97
C PRO A 46 -12.69 -6.33 8.73
N LEU A 47 -13.77 -6.68 8.03
CA LEU A 47 -14.25 -5.93 6.87
C LEU A 47 -14.89 -4.61 7.34
N LEU A 48 -15.67 -4.65 8.41
CA LEU A 48 -16.24 -3.45 9.02
C LEU A 48 -15.15 -2.51 9.54
N ALA A 49 -14.12 -3.03 10.22
CA ALA A 49 -12.98 -2.23 10.66
C ALA A 49 -12.27 -1.53 9.50
N ALA A 50 -12.11 -2.20 8.37
CA ALA A 50 -11.52 -1.59 7.18
C ALA A 50 -12.42 -0.52 6.55
N VAL A 51 -13.75 -0.72 6.52
CA VAL A 51 -14.71 0.32 6.10
C VAL A 51 -14.56 1.54 6.99
N VAL A 52 -14.55 1.37 8.31
CA VAL A 52 -14.35 2.47 9.28
C VAL A 52 -13.02 3.17 9.02
N SER A 53 -11.93 2.43 8.88
CA SER A 53 -10.59 2.97 8.59
C SER A 53 -10.59 3.80 7.30
N PHE A 54 -11.16 3.30 6.20
CA PHE A 54 -11.26 4.03 4.95
C PHE A 54 -12.15 5.28 5.07
N LEU A 55 -13.29 5.20 5.75
CA LEU A 55 -14.19 6.34 5.91
C LEU A 55 -13.58 7.44 6.78
N VAL A 56 -12.88 7.10 7.87
CA VAL A 56 -12.17 8.08 8.71
C VAL A 56 -11.03 8.72 7.93
N GLY A 57 -10.25 7.93 7.18
CA GLY A 57 -9.20 8.47 6.31
C GLY A 57 -9.75 9.40 5.22
N LEU A 58 -10.87 9.01 4.60
CA LEU A 58 -11.58 9.83 3.62
C LEU A 58 -12.09 11.13 4.24
N ALA A 59 -12.70 11.08 5.43
CA ALA A 59 -13.17 12.27 6.14
C ALA A 59 -12.01 13.25 6.41
N GLY A 60 -10.86 12.75 6.88
CA GLY A 60 -9.66 13.57 7.07
C GLY A 60 -9.14 14.20 5.77
N LEU A 61 -9.14 13.44 4.66
CA LEU A 61 -8.77 13.96 3.34
C LEU A 61 -9.75 15.04 2.83
N LEU A 62 -11.06 14.85 3.06
CA LEU A 62 -12.08 15.83 2.66
C LEU A 62 -11.92 17.15 3.41
N MET A 63 -11.49 17.14 4.68
CA MET A 63 -11.16 18.37 5.41
C MET A 63 -10.05 19.20 4.73
N LEU A 64 -9.11 18.54 4.03
CA LEU A 64 -8.03 19.24 3.31
C LEU A 64 -8.53 19.98 2.05
N PHE A 65 -9.75 19.71 1.58
CA PHE A 65 -10.40 20.51 0.52
C PHE A 65 -10.81 21.90 1.01
N LEU A 66 -10.67 22.24 2.29
CA LEU A 66 -10.75 23.63 2.74
C LEU A 66 -9.64 24.50 2.10
N ARG A 67 -8.54 23.90 1.66
CA ARG A 67 -7.44 24.57 0.94
C ARG A 67 -7.84 24.83 -0.52
N ARG A 68 -7.80 26.11 -0.95
CA ARG A 68 -8.15 26.52 -2.32
C ARG A 68 -7.32 25.81 -3.39
N SER A 69 -6.04 25.53 -3.12
CA SER A 69 -5.14 24.82 -4.04
C SER A 69 -5.62 23.40 -4.37
N VAL A 70 -6.09 22.66 -3.37
CA VAL A 70 -6.60 21.28 -3.55
C VAL A 70 -7.88 21.29 -4.39
N ARG A 71 -8.80 22.22 -4.10
CA ARG A 71 -10.05 22.37 -4.87
C ARG A 71 -9.78 22.73 -6.34
N ALA A 72 -8.83 23.63 -6.58
CA ALA A 72 -8.46 24.06 -7.93
C ALA A 72 -7.87 22.91 -8.78
N ALA A 73 -7.26 21.90 -8.15
CA ALA A 73 -6.70 20.73 -8.81
C ALA A 73 -7.74 19.64 -9.14
N LEU A 74 -8.93 19.65 -8.53
CA LEU A 74 -9.94 18.60 -8.68
C LEU A 74 -10.44 18.42 -10.13
N PRO A 75 -10.72 19.47 -10.92
CA PRO A 75 -11.13 19.31 -12.32
C PRO A 75 -10.11 18.55 -13.18
N LEU A 76 -8.81 18.64 -12.84
CA LEU A 76 -7.73 17.97 -13.57
C LEU A 76 -7.79 16.45 -13.42
N VAL A 77 -8.52 15.90 -12.45
CA VAL A 77 -8.75 14.44 -12.34
C VAL A 77 -9.43 13.89 -13.60
N ARG A 78 -10.22 14.71 -14.31
CA ARG A 78 -10.90 14.30 -15.55
C ARG A 78 -9.96 14.11 -16.73
N THR A 79 -8.75 14.69 -16.70
CA THR A 79 -7.74 14.49 -17.73
C THR A 79 -7.00 13.15 -17.57
N VAL A 80 -7.16 12.50 -16.41
CA VAL A 80 -6.59 11.19 -16.11
C VAL A 80 -7.46 10.08 -16.72
N PRO A 81 -6.86 9.10 -17.43
CA PRO A 81 -7.58 7.94 -17.93
C PRO A 81 -8.41 7.25 -16.83
N TRP A 82 -9.63 6.83 -17.15
CA TRP A 82 -10.58 6.34 -16.14
C TRP A 82 -10.06 5.16 -15.32
N TRP A 83 -9.33 4.24 -15.95
CA TRP A 83 -8.74 3.09 -15.28
C TRP A 83 -7.65 3.49 -14.27
N SER A 84 -6.92 4.59 -14.50
CA SER A 84 -5.94 5.13 -13.52
C SER A 84 -6.63 5.73 -12.28
N ARG A 85 -7.93 5.99 -12.33
CA ARG A 85 -8.70 6.46 -11.17
C ARG A 85 -9.12 5.30 -10.26
N LEU A 86 -8.97 4.05 -10.72
CA LEU A 86 -9.38 2.85 -9.98
C LEU A 86 -8.34 2.35 -8.96
N GLY A 87 -7.31 3.15 -8.64
CA GLY A 87 -6.25 2.76 -7.70
C GLY A 87 -6.78 2.30 -6.33
N GLY A 88 -7.93 2.83 -5.89
CA GLY A 88 -8.57 2.43 -4.65
C GLY A 88 -8.91 0.94 -4.53
N LEU A 89 -9.12 0.25 -5.66
CA LEU A 89 -9.42 -1.19 -5.68
C LEU A 89 -8.26 -2.03 -5.14
N GLY A 90 -7.01 -1.60 -5.28
CA GLY A 90 -5.86 -2.32 -4.71
C GLY A 90 -5.93 -2.42 -3.18
N GLY A 91 -6.22 -1.30 -2.52
CA GLY A 91 -6.39 -1.26 -1.06
C GLY A 91 -7.61 -2.05 -0.58
N ALA A 92 -8.74 -1.93 -1.29
CA ALA A 92 -9.92 -2.72 -0.98
C ALA A 92 -9.68 -4.23 -1.15
N SER A 93 -8.95 -4.64 -2.18
CA SER A 93 -8.61 -6.05 -2.43
C SER A 93 -7.73 -6.65 -1.32
N LEU A 94 -6.76 -5.88 -0.81
CA LEU A 94 -5.89 -6.30 0.28
C LEU A 94 -6.72 -6.62 1.53
N VAL A 95 -7.68 -5.76 1.85
CA VAL A 95 -8.59 -5.97 2.99
C VAL A 95 -9.46 -7.20 2.77
N ALA A 96 -10.14 -7.29 1.62
CA ALA A 96 -11.10 -8.36 1.34
C ALA A 96 -10.41 -9.74 1.36
N VAL A 97 -9.26 -9.86 0.69
CA VAL A 97 -8.48 -11.09 0.69
C VAL A 97 -7.88 -11.36 2.07
N GLY A 98 -7.39 -10.33 2.76
CA GLY A 98 -6.84 -10.46 4.11
C GLY A 98 -7.84 -11.01 5.13
N ALA A 99 -9.10 -10.54 5.08
CA ALA A 99 -10.17 -11.02 5.97
C ALA A 99 -10.45 -12.52 5.83
N VAL A 100 -10.35 -13.07 4.61
CA VAL A 100 -10.55 -14.50 4.34
C VAL A 100 -9.27 -15.31 4.58
N ALA A 101 -8.12 -14.77 4.17
CA ALA A 101 -6.84 -15.47 4.16
C ALA A 101 -6.20 -15.52 5.55
N ALA A 102 -6.17 -14.41 6.30
CA ALA A 102 -5.53 -14.33 7.59
C ALA A 102 -5.93 -15.44 8.58
N PRO A 103 -7.23 -15.76 8.79
CA PRO A 103 -7.61 -16.83 9.71
C PRO A 103 -7.33 -18.24 9.18
N ARG A 104 -7.14 -18.42 7.87
CA ARG A 104 -6.96 -19.75 7.24
C ARG A 104 -5.50 -20.13 7.05
N ILE A 105 -4.67 -19.18 6.66
CA ILE A 105 -3.26 -19.42 6.31
C ILE A 105 -2.28 -18.67 7.22
N GLY A 106 -2.79 -17.87 8.15
CA GLY A 106 -2.00 -17.07 9.07
C GLY A 106 -1.46 -15.77 8.46
N VAL A 107 -1.17 -14.81 9.34
CA VAL A 107 -0.68 -13.48 8.97
C VAL A 107 0.70 -13.53 8.30
N ALA A 108 1.55 -14.48 8.70
CA ALA A 108 2.88 -14.65 8.12
C ALA A 108 2.80 -14.98 6.61
N LEU A 109 2.01 -15.99 6.24
CA LEU A 109 1.88 -16.40 4.83
C LEU A 109 1.10 -15.38 4.00
N LEU A 110 0.10 -14.73 4.59
CA LEU A 110 -0.58 -13.58 3.99
C LEU A 110 0.43 -12.47 3.62
N THR A 111 1.31 -12.11 4.55
CA THR A 111 2.33 -11.06 4.33
C THR A 111 3.29 -11.46 3.21
N VAL A 112 3.74 -12.71 3.19
CA VAL A 112 4.62 -13.22 2.12
C VAL A 112 3.95 -13.13 0.76
N GLY A 113 2.71 -13.60 0.64
CA GLY A 113 1.99 -13.57 -0.62
C GLY A 113 1.73 -12.14 -1.10
N LEU A 114 1.34 -11.23 -0.20
CA LEU A 114 1.11 -9.82 -0.53
C LEU A 114 2.39 -9.16 -1.03
N VAL A 115 3.52 -9.38 -0.33
CA VAL A 115 4.79 -8.80 -0.77
C VAL A 115 5.29 -9.45 -2.05
N ALA A 116 5.07 -10.76 -2.25
CA ALA A 116 5.40 -11.42 -3.50
C ALA A 116 4.64 -10.80 -4.67
N GLY A 117 3.33 -10.65 -4.51
CA GLY A 117 2.46 -9.97 -5.45
C GLY A 117 2.89 -8.54 -5.75
N SER A 118 3.15 -7.74 -4.72
CA SER A 118 3.55 -6.34 -4.93
C SER A 118 4.94 -6.21 -5.55
N THR A 119 5.87 -7.11 -5.23
CA THR A 119 7.23 -7.12 -5.80
C THR A 119 7.19 -7.48 -7.28
N LEU A 120 6.50 -8.58 -7.64
CA LEU A 120 6.34 -9.01 -9.04
C LEU A 120 5.50 -8.01 -9.84
N GLY A 121 4.39 -7.56 -9.27
CA GLY A 121 3.55 -6.51 -9.84
C GLY A 121 4.32 -5.21 -10.04
N GLY A 122 5.19 -4.83 -9.10
CA GLY A 122 6.01 -3.62 -9.19
C GLY A 122 7.02 -3.68 -10.33
N LEU A 123 7.64 -4.84 -10.58
CA LEU A 123 8.48 -5.08 -11.77
C LEU A 123 7.67 -4.94 -13.07
N ALA A 124 6.50 -5.59 -13.14
CA ALA A 124 5.64 -5.55 -14.32
C ALA A 124 5.13 -4.13 -14.63
N VAL A 125 4.60 -3.44 -13.61
CA VAL A 125 4.09 -2.06 -13.68
C VAL A 125 5.19 -1.09 -14.09
N ASP A 126 6.39 -1.22 -13.53
CA ASP A 126 7.53 -0.39 -13.92
C ASP A 126 7.98 -0.68 -15.36
N ARG A 127 8.00 -1.95 -15.81
CA ARG A 127 8.38 -2.30 -17.18
C ARG A 127 7.40 -1.79 -18.23
N VAL A 128 6.10 -1.94 -17.98
CA VAL A 128 5.03 -1.45 -18.87
C VAL A 128 4.94 0.08 -18.82
N GLY A 129 5.45 0.72 -17.76
CA GLY A 129 5.40 2.17 -17.61
C GLY A 129 4.04 2.66 -17.15
N LEU A 130 3.34 1.85 -16.34
CA LEU A 130 2.04 2.21 -15.78
C LEU A 130 2.13 3.28 -14.67
N GLY A 131 3.33 3.60 -14.19
CA GLY A 131 3.57 4.69 -13.25
C GLY A 131 3.72 6.07 -13.91
N PRO A 132 3.80 7.14 -13.11
CA PRO A 132 3.96 8.53 -13.61
C PRO A 132 5.36 8.86 -14.14
N GLY A 133 6.31 7.94 -14.02
CA GLY A 133 7.70 8.09 -14.49
C GLY A 133 7.98 7.45 -15.86
N GLY A 134 6.97 6.85 -16.50
CA GLY A 134 7.14 6.09 -17.74
C GLY A 134 7.82 4.71 -17.53
N PRO A 135 8.09 3.98 -18.63
CA PRO A 135 8.72 2.66 -18.58
C PRO A 135 10.12 2.68 -17.95
N ARG A 136 10.42 1.67 -17.14
CA ARG A 136 11.73 1.44 -16.53
C ARG A 136 12.25 0.07 -16.95
N ALA A 137 13.52 0.01 -17.37
CA ALA A 137 14.15 -1.23 -17.75
C ALA A 137 14.20 -2.23 -16.58
N ILE A 138 13.95 -3.51 -16.88
CA ILE A 138 14.27 -4.60 -15.95
C ILE A 138 15.77 -4.83 -16.06
N THR A 139 16.49 -4.48 -15.00
CA THR A 139 17.94 -4.63 -14.89
C THR A 139 18.28 -5.69 -13.86
N TRP A 140 19.48 -6.27 -13.97
CA TRP A 140 19.99 -7.23 -12.99
C TRP A 140 19.89 -6.76 -11.54
N PRO A 141 20.24 -5.51 -11.17
CA PRO A 141 20.08 -5.04 -9.80
C PRO A 141 18.62 -5.04 -9.30
N ARG A 142 17.65 -4.73 -10.19
CA ARG A 142 16.21 -4.74 -9.84
C ARG A 142 15.69 -6.16 -9.63
N LEU A 143 16.10 -7.10 -10.48
CA LEU A 143 15.78 -8.52 -10.32
C LEU A 143 16.40 -9.09 -9.05
N ALA A 144 17.67 -8.77 -8.78
CA ALA A 144 18.37 -9.21 -7.58
C ALA A 144 17.71 -8.64 -6.31
N GLY A 145 17.33 -7.35 -6.31
CA GLY A 145 16.60 -6.74 -5.19
C GLY A 145 15.24 -7.40 -4.96
N ALA A 146 14.46 -7.65 -6.02
CA ALA A 146 13.20 -8.37 -5.93
C ALA A 146 13.40 -9.77 -5.33
N ALA A 147 14.31 -10.57 -5.90
CA ALA A 147 14.61 -11.92 -5.42
C ALA A 147 15.05 -11.92 -3.95
N LEU A 148 15.92 -10.99 -3.56
CA LEU A 148 16.42 -10.88 -2.18
C LEU A 148 15.28 -10.58 -1.19
N CYS A 149 14.33 -9.71 -1.56
CA CYS A 149 13.16 -9.43 -0.73
C CYS A 149 12.23 -10.65 -0.59
N LEU A 150 11.99 -11.38 -1.69
CA LEU A 150 11.18 -12.61 -1.65
C LEU A 150 11.81 -13.68 -0.76
N VAL A 151 13.13 -13.86 -0.84
CA VAL A 151 13.88 -14.76 0.04
C VAL A 151 13.79 -14.31 1.48
N ALA A 152 14.03 -13.02 1.76
CA ALA A 152 13.96 -12.45 3.11
C ALA A 152 12.62 -12.76 3.80
N ILE A 153 11.52 -12.56 3.09
CA ILE A 153 10.17 -12.73 3.65
C ILE A 153 9.76 -14.21 3.67
N GLY A 154 10.21 -14.99 2.68
CA GLY A 154 10.03 -16.45 2.68
C GLY A 154 10.68 -17.12 3.89
N ILE A 155 11.88 -16.69 4.29
CA ILE A 155 12.55 -17.18 5.51
C ILE A 155 11.69 -16.91 6.76
N SER A 156 11.04 -15.74 6.82
CA SER A 156 10.16 -15.37 7.94
C SER A 156 8.87 -16.20 8.03
N ALA A 157 8.52 -17.00 7.00
CA ALA A 157 7.28 -17.77 6.94
C ALA A 157 7.48 -19.24 6.54
N ALA A 158 8.71 -19.77 6.64
CA ALA A 158 9.10 -21.10 6.17
C ALA A 158 8.29 -22.26 6.79
N SER A 159 7.62 -22.04 7.93
CA SER A 159 6.78 -23.04 8.62
C SER A 159 5.34 -23.13 8.08
N GLY A 160 4.83 -22.14 7.34
CA GLY A 160 3.39 -22.03 7.02
C GLY A 160 2.95 -22.49 5.63
N VAL A 161 3.87 -22.75 4.69
CA VAL A 161 3.52 -22.97 3.26
C VAL A 161 2.79 -24.30 3.01
N ARG A 162 3.00 -25.31 3.86
CA ARG A 162 2.60 -26.70 3.59
C ARG A 162 1.10 -26.99 3.74
N SER A 163 0.30 -26.06 4.27
CA SER A 163 -1.13 -26.28 4.59
C SER A 163 -2.10 -25.32 3.89
N ALA A 164 -1.63 -24.44 3.00
CA ALA A 164 -2.46 -23.41 2.37
C ALA A 164 -3.04 -23.83 1.02
N SER A 165 -4.32 -23.55 0.77
CA SER A 165 -4.96 -23.83 -0.52
C SER A 165 -4.33 -22.99 -1.65
N PRO A 166 -3.96 -23.59 -2.80
CA PRO A 166 -3.31 -22.86 -3.90
C PRO A 166 -4.11 -21.65 -4.41
N GLY A 167 -5.44 -21.78 -4.51
CA GLY A 167 -6.30 -20.69 -4.97
C GLY A 167 -6.28 -19.46 -4.04
N LEU A 168 -6.23 -19.69 -2.72
CA LEU A 168 -6.13 -18.61 -1.74
C LEU A 168 -4.77 -17.92 -1.79
N LEU A 169 -3.68 -18.68 -1.96
CA LEU A 169 -2.35 -18.11 -2.16
C LEU A 169 -2.29 -17.26 -3.42
N LEU A 170 -2.88 -17.73 -4.52
CA LEU A 170 -2.98 -16.96 -5.75
C LEU A 170 -3.76 -15.66 -5.54
N ALA A 171 -4.90 -15.72 -4.84
CA ALA A 171 -5.70 -14.53 -4.52
C ALA A 171 -4.90 -13.49 -3.72
N VAL A 172 -4.09 -13.94 -2.76
CA VAL A 172 -3.20 -13.08 -1.97
C VAL A 172 -2.12 -12.43 -2.85
N VAL A 173 -1.48 -13.20 -3.73
CA VAL A 173 -0.49 -12.67 -4.67
C VAL A 173 -1.12 -11.66 -5.64
N VAL A 174 -2.34 -11.94 -6.13
CA VAL A 174 -3.08 -11.00 -6.98
C VAL A 174 -3.40 -9.71 -6.23
N ALA A 175 -3.86 -9.78 -4.98
CA ALA A 175 -4.10 -8.60 -4.16
C ALA A 175 -2.81 -7.76 -3.99
N GLY A 176 -1.67 -8.40 -3.77
CA GLY A 176 -0.37 -7.73 -3.75
C GLY A 176 -0.04 -7.02 -5.08
N ALA A 177 -0.30 -7.66 -6.21
CA ALA A 177 -0.08 -7.05 -7.53
C ALA A 177 -1.01 -5.85 -7.77
N LEU A 178 -2.27 -5.91 -7.29
CA LEU A 178 -3.22 -4.79 -7.33
C LEU A 178 -2.75 -3.61 -6.48
N VAL A 179 -2.03 -3.83 -5.36
CA VAL A 179 -1.40 -2.75 -4.59
C VAL A 179 -0.32 -2.04 -5.41
N SER A 180 0.45 -2.76 -6.23
CA SER A 180 1.44 -2.13 -7.12
C SER A 180 0.79 -1.30 -8.23
N LEU A 181 -0.35 -1.76 -8.77
CA LEU A 181 -1.16 -0.96 -9.68
C LEU A 181 -1.73 0.29 -8.98
N GLN A 182 -2.23 0.15 -7.76
CA GLN A 182 -2.69 1.28 -6.94
C GLN A 182 -1.62 2.37 -6.83
N VAL A 183 -0.40 1.99 -6.43
CA VAL A 183 0.72 2.93 -6.24
C VAL A 183 1.03 3.70 -7.55
N ALA A 184 1.04 3.01 -8.68
CA ALA A 184 1.26 3.61 -9.98
C ALA A 184 0.14 4.56 -10.41
N PHE A 185 -1.11 4.13 -10.22
CA PHE A 185 -2.31 4.88 -10.56
C PHE A 185 -2.44 6.16 -9.74
N ASN A 186 -2.19 6.09 -8.43
CA ASN A 186 -2.17 7.26 -7.56
C ASN A 186 -1.07 8.25 -7.97
N GLY A 187 0.10 7.74 -8.38
CA GLY A 187 1.16 8.55 -8.96
C GLY A 187 0.73 9.30 -10.23
N ARG A 188 -0.05 8.67 -11.13
CA ARG A 188 -0.59 9.29 -12.34
C ARG A 188 -1.65 10.35 -12.05
N VAL A 189 -2.55 10.08 -11.11
CA VAL A 189 -3.52 11.08 -10.66
C VAL A 189 -2.78 12.31 -10.14
N ARG A 190 -1.78 12.12 -9.27
CA ARG A 190 -0.94 13.21 -8.78
C ARG A 190 -0.18 13.92 -9.89
N GLN A 191 0.33 13.20 -10.89
CA GLN A 191 1.05 13.82 -12.00
C GLN A 191 0.17 14.79 -12.79
N ALA A 192 -1.11 14.45 -12.99
CA ALA A 192 -2.05 15.29 -13.70
C ALA A 192 -2.60 16.45 -12.85
N THR A 193 -2.84 16.21 -11.56
CA THR A 193 -3.46 17.21 -10.66
C THR A 193 -2.45 18.11 -9.96
N GLY A 194 -1.21 17.66 -9.85
CA GLY A 194 -0.16 18.29 -9.06
C GLY A 194 -0.30 18.14 -7.54
N ASP A 195 -1.34 17.44 -7.07
CA ASP A 195 -1.69 17.40 -5.64
C ASP A 195 -1.86 15.95 -5.15
N ALA A 196 -1.06 15.58 -4.14
CA ALA A 196 -1.08 14.25 -3.54
C ALA A 196 -2.35 13.97 -2.72
N THR A 197 -2.98 15.00 -2.17
CA THR A 197 -4.26 14.91 -1.45
C THR A 197 -5.36 14.51 -2.41
N VAL A 198 -5.37 15.07 -3.62
CA VAL A 198 -6.34 14.69 -4.67
C VAL A 198 -6.16 13.22 -5.05
N ALA A 199 -4.91 12.77 -5.25
CA ALA A 199 -4.63 11.37 -5.53
C ALA A 199 -5.09 10.42 -4.41
N ALA A 200 -4.79 10.77 -3.15
CA ALA A 200 -5.24 10.00 -2.00
C ALA A 200 -6.77 9.99 -1.87
N THR A 201 -7.44 11.11 -2.15
CA THR A 201 -8.90 11.21 -2.10
C THR A 201 -9.55 10.34 -3.16
N VAL A 202 -9.09 10.39 -4.42
CA VAL A 202 -9.61 9.50 -5.48
C VAL A 202 -9.44 8.03 -5.10
N ASN A 203 -8.28 7.67 -4.55
CA ASN A 203 -8.01 6.32 -4.06
C ASN A 203 -8.98 5.91 -2.94
N PHE A 204 -9.14 6.76 -1.92
CA PHE A 204 -10.00 6.47 -0.78
C PHE A 204 -11.48 6.43 -1.17
N VAL A 205 -11.96 7.30 -2.07
CA VAL A 205 -13.34 7.24 -2.58
C VAL A 205 -13.60 5.90 -3.27
N VAL A 206 -12.74 5.48 -4.20
CA VAL A 206 -12.92 4.20 -4.91
C VAL A 206 -12.80 3.01 -3.95
N GLY A 207 -11.85 3.06 -3.01
CA GLY A 207 -11.67 2.02 -2.00
C GLY A 207 -12.86 1.91 -1.04
N SER A 208 -13.36 3.04 -0.55
CA SER A 208 -14.56 3.11 0.30
C SER A 208 -15.78 2.56 -0.42
N VAL A 209 -16.02 2.93 -1.68
CA VAL A 209 -17.14 2.39 -2.47
C VAL A 209 -17.02 0.88 -2.62
N ALA A 210 -15.85 0.36 -3.01
CA ALA A 210 -15.63 -1.08 -3.15
C ALA A 210 -15.82 -1.83 -1.82
N LEU A 211 -15.34 -1.28 -0.71
CA LEU A 211 -15.50 -1.88 0.62
C LEU A 211 -16.94 -1.82 1.12
N LEU A 212 -17.67 -0.73 0.86
CA LEU A 212 -19.10 -0.63 1.19
C LEU A 212 -19.94 -1.62 0.39
N VAL A 213 -19.62 -1.81 -0.90
CA VAL A 213 -20.26 -2.86 -1.71
C VAL A 213 -19.94 -4.25 -1.15
N ALA A 214 -18.67 -4.53 -0.82
CA ALA A 214 -18.28 -5.79 -0.21
C ALA A 214 -18.98 -6.02 1.14
N LEU A 215 -19.11 -4.99 1.96
CA LEU A 215 -19.82 -5.02 3.24
C LEU A 215 -21.31 -5.29 3.04
N ALA A 216 -21.96 -4.64 2.06
CA ALA A 216 -23.37 -4.86 1.74
C ALA A 216 -23.61 -6.32 1.30
N VAL A 217 -22.75 -6.86 0.44
CA VAL A 217 -22.80 -8.27 0.04
C VAL A 217 -22.61 -9.19 1.25
N ALA A 218 -21.61 -8.94 2.08
CA ALA A 218 -21.35 -9.72 3.30
C ALA A 218 -22.52 -9.63 4.30
N ALA A 219 -23.17 -8.48 4.43
CA ALA A 219 -24.31 -8.30 5.32
C ALA A 219 -25.52 -9.13 4.89
N VAL A 220 -25.74 -9.28 3.57
CA VAL A 220 -26.79 -10.14 3.01
C VAL A 220 -26.46 -11.63 3.19
N LEU A 221 -25.21 -12.03 3.00
CA LEU A 221 -24.80 -13.44 3.02
C LEU A 221 -24.56 -14.00 4.43
N SER A 222 -24.05 -13.17 5.34
CA SER A 222 -23.42 -13.64 6.59
C SER A 222 -23.85 -12.88 7.84
N HIS A 223 -24.80 -11.94 7.74
CA HIS A 223 -25.26 -11.07 8.84
C HIS A 223 -24.12 -10.35 9.58
N VAL A 224 -23.54 -9.33 8.94
CA VAL A 224 -22.54 -8.45 9.57
C VAL A 224 -23.20 -7.67 10.70
N ARG A 225 -22.70 -7.86 11.93
CA ARG A 225 -23.11 -7.10 13.12
C ARG A 225 -21.90 -6.72 13.94
N ALA A 226 -21.73 -5.43 14.19
CA ALA A 226 -20.77 -4.96 15.19
C ALA A 226 -21.22 -5.45 16.57
N ARG A 227 -20.32 -6.09 17.32
CA ARG A 227 -20.62 -6.54 18.69
C ARG A 227 -20.46 -5.41 19.71
N HIS A 228 -19.38 -4.65 19.60
CA HIS A 228 -19.08 -3.51 20.46
C HIS A 228 -18.51 -2.39 19.59
N TRP A 229 -18.99 -1.16 19.79
CA TRP A 229 -18.49 0.00 19.06
C TRP A 229 -17.52 0.77 19.97
N PRO A 230 -16.24 0.93 19.58
CA PRO A 230 -15.28 1.63 20.42
C PRO A 230 -15.68 3.09 20.61
N GLY A 231 -15.75 3.53 21.86
CA GLY A 231 -15.95 4.93 22.22
C GLY A 231 -14.75 5.82 21.88
N LEU A 232 -14.87 7.12 22.16
CA LEU A 232 -13.78 8.10 21.96
C LEU A 232 -12.63 7.92 22.96
N ASP A 233 -12.85 7.22 24.06
CA ASP A 233 -11.82 6.76 24.99
C ASP A 233 -10.80 5.81 24.31
N HIS A 234 -11.22 5.13 23.24
CA HIS A 234 -10.36 4.30 22.39
C HIS A 234 -10.09 4.96 21.02
N ALA A 235 -10.01 6.30 20.96
CA ALA A 235 -9.84 7.05 19.71
C ALA A 235 -8.63 6.61 18.85
N TRP A 236 -7.61 6.01 19.47
CA TRP A 236 -6.42 5.49 18.79
C TRP A 236 -6.77 4.39 17.76
N LEU A 237 -7.88 3.67 17.94
CA LEU A 237 -8.36 2.64 17.00
C LEU A 237 -8.74 3.21 15.62
N TYR A 238 -9.03 4.50 15.55
CA TYR A 238 -9.41 5.19 14.32
C TYR A 238 -8.22 5.78 13.56
N LEU A 239 -6.98 5.64 14.08
CA LEU A 239 -5.77 6.16 13.43
C LEU A 239 -5.38 5.43 12.14
N GLY A 240 -5.93 4.23 11.91
CA GLY A 240 -5.67 3.46 10.69
C GLY A 240 -5.99 4.24 9.42
N GLY A 241 -7.10 4.98 9.40
CA GLY A 241 -7.52 5.77 8.24
C GLY A 241 -6.55 6.89 7.88
N PRO A 242 -6.27 7.82 8.81
CA PRO A 242 -5.30 8.89 8.61
C PRO A 242 -3.91 8.39 8.23
N ILE A 243 -3.43 7.31 8.85
CA ILE A 243 -2.13 6.72 8.49
C ILE A 243 -2.17 6.20 7.05
N GLY A 244 -3.20 5.46 6.66
CA GLY A 244 -3.34 4.95 5.30
C GLY A 244 -3.44 6.07 4.25
N ALA A 245 -4.16 7.15 4.57
CA ALA A 245 -4.26 8.33 3.72
C ALA A 245 -2.90 9.00 3.53
N SER A 246 -2.12 9.12 4.61
CA SER A 246 -0.76 9.67 4.56
C SER A 246 0.16 8.81 3.70
N PHE A 247 0.10 7.48 3.84
CA PHE A 247 0.86 6.53 3.03
C PHE A 247 0.55 6.69 1.55
N VAL A 248 -0.73 6.73 1.17
CA VAL A 248 -1.14 6.89 -0.24
C VAL A 248 -0.62 8.20 -0.81
N ALA A 249 -0.72 9.30 -0.06
CA ALA A 249 -0.22 10.61 -0.49
C ALA A 249 1.32 10.59 -0.68
N VAL A 250 2.07 10.06 0.30
CA VAL A 250 3.53 9.94 0.22
C VAL A 250 3.94 9.05 -0.94
N ALA A 251 3.31 7.87 -1.09
CA ALA A 251 3.57 6.94 -2.18
C ALA A 251 3.35 7.61 -3.55
N ALA A 252 2.27 8.35 -3.73
CA ALA A 252 1.99 9.09 -4.96
C ALA A 252 3.08 10.15 -5.26
N VAL A 253 3.67 10.76 -4.23
CA VAL A 253 4.78 11.72 -4.38
C VAL A 253 6.05 11.01 -4.85
N VAL A 254 6.45 9.96 -4.14
CA VAL A 254 7.80 9.36 -4.29
C VAL A 254 7.88 8.31 -5.40
N VAL A 255 6.75 7.74 -5.84
CA VAL A 255 6.72 6.69 -6.88
C VAL A 255 7.34 7.16 -8.20
N ARG A 256 7.19 8.44 -8.55
CA ARG A 256 7.81 9.01 -9.76
C ARG A 256 9.33 8.91 -9.72
N THR A 257 9.94 9.14 -8.55
CA THR A 257 11.39 9.07 -8.32
C THR A 257 11.85 7.62 -8.20
N LEU A 258 11.22 6.84 -7.31
CA LEU A 258 11.72 5.50 -6.96
C LEU A 258 11.30 4.41 -7.95
N GLY A 259 10.17 4.59 -8.63
CA GLY A 259 9.47 3.50 -9.31
C GLY A 259 8.72 2.63 -8.30
N VAL A 260 7.78 1.84 -8.81
CA VAL A 260 6.84 1.06 -8.00
C VAL A 260 7.55 -0.06 -7.27
N LEU A 261 8.48 -0.76 -7.93
CA LEU A 261 9.25 -1.83 -7.29
C LEU A 261 10.02 -1.32 -6.07
N ARG A 262 10.87 -0.30 -6.27
CA ARG A 262 11.78 0.16 -5.21
C ARG A 262 11.02 0.83 -4.06
N LEU A 263 9.93 1.53 -4.38
CA LEU A 263 9.00 2.04 -3.38
C LEU A 263 8.39 0.88 -2.57
N GLY A 264 7.89 -0.16 -3.23
CA GLY A 264 7.36 -1.36 -2.56
C GLY A 264 8.37 -1.99 -1.61
N LEU A 265 9.59 -2.23 -2.09
CA LEU A 265 10.68 -2.79 -1.26
C LEU A 265 10.99 -1.91 -0.03
N ALA A 266 11.02 -0.58 -0.21
CA ALA A 266 11.31 0.35 0.89
C ALA A 266 10.17 0.40 1.93
N VAL A 267 8.92 0.37 1.47
CA VAL A 267 7.74 0.28 2.34
C VAL A 267 7.76 -1.03 3.11
N THR A 268 8.05 -2.16 2.45
CA THR A 268 8.17 -3.46 3.12
C THR A 268 9.30 -3.47 4.15
N ALA A 269 10.47 -2.90 3.83
CA ALA A 269 11.56 -2.77 4.80
C ALA A 269 11.10 -1.97 6.03
N GLY A 270 10.39 -0.85 5.82
CA GLY A 270 9.78 -0.07 6.89
C GLY A 270 8.75 -0.85 7.70
N GLN A 271 7.91 -1.66 7.06
CA GLN A 271 6.92 -2.51 7.75
C GLN A 271 7.60 -3.51 8.68
N LEU A 272 8.70 -4.14 8.23
CA LEU A 272 9.47 -5.07 9.07
C LEU A 272 10.13 -4.36 10.25
N VAL A 273 10.69 -3.16 10.04
CA VAL A 273 11.22 -2.34 11.13
C VAL A 273 10.11 -1.97 12.12
N GLY A 274 8.95 -1.54 11.64
CA GLY A 274 7.80 -1.23 12.48
C GLY A 274 7.31 -2.44 13.27
N ALA A 275 7.26 -3.62 12.66
CA ALA A 275 6.93 -4.87 13.34
C ALA A 275 7.93 -5.19 14.47
N ILE A 276 9.24 -5.07 14.21
CA ILE A 276 10.29 -5.24 15.22
C ILE A 276 10.04 -4.30 16.41
N VAL A 277 9.80 -3.01 16.16
CA VAL A 277 9.55 -2.02 17.20
C VAL A 277 8.30 -2.37 18.03
N LEU A 278 7.22 -2.79 17.39
CA LEU A 278 5.96 -3.15 18.06
C LEU A 278 6.07 -4.43 18.90
N ASP A 279 7.02 -5.30 18.60
CA ASP A 279 7.21 -6.59 19.27
C ASP A 279 8.43 -6.64 20.20
N LEU A 280 9.12 -5.51 20.43
CA LEU A 280 10.26 -5.44 21.36
C LEU A 280 9.94 -6.00 22.75
N GLN A 281 8.74 -5.73 23.26
CA GLN A 281 8.30 -6.21 24.58
C GLN A 281 7.94 -7.70 24.60
N ARG A 282 7.67 -8.31 23.43
CA ARG A 282 7.29 -9.72 23.29
C ARG A 282 8.47 -10.62 22.90
N GLY A 283 9.62 -10.01 22.62
CA GLY A 283 10.77 -10.68 22.02
C GLY A 283 10.64 -10.74 20.50
N VAL A 284 11.75 -10.45 19.81
CA VAL A 284 11.79 -10.41 18.34
C VAL A 284 12.52 -11.65 17.83
N ALA A 285 11.88 -12.41 16.95
CA ALA A 285 12.51 -13.57 16.33
C ALA A 285 13.72 -13.16 15.48
N LEU A 286 14.80 -13.94 15.54
CA LEU A 286 16.01 -13.71 14.73
C LEU A 286 15.68 -13.69 13.22
N THR A 287 14.74 -14.52 12.78
CA THR A 287 14.26 -14.56 11.40
C THR A 287 13.67 -13.22 10.95
N THR A 288 12.95 -12.51 11.82
CA THR A 288 12.41 -11.17 11.55
C THR A 288 13.52 -10.13 11.41
N LEU A 289 14.53 -10.18 12.29
CA LEU A 289 15.70 -9.29 12.21
C LEU A 289 16.47 -9.51 10.90
N VAL A 290 16.72 -10.77 10.54
CA VAL A 290 17.38 -11.15 9.28
C VAL A 290 16.55 -10.69 8.08
N ALA A 291 15.23 -10.90 8.11
CA ALA A 291 14.34 -10.47 7.04
C ALA A 291 14.36 -8.95 6.84
N ALA A 292 14.36 -8.17 7.94
CA ALA A 292 14.47 -6.71 7.88
C ALA A 292 15.81 -6.27 7.25
N GLY A 293 16.92 -6.86 7.68
CA GLY A 293 18.25 -6.58 7.13
C GLY A 293 18.37 -6.91 5.64
N LEU A 294 17.90 -8.09 5.23
CA LEU A 294 17.91 -8.51 3.82
C LEU A 294 16.98 -7.64 2.96
N THR A 295 15.83 -7.21 3.48
CA THR A 295 14.92 -6.31 2.74
C THR A 295 15.52 -4.91 2.61
N MET A 296 16.21 -4.40 3.63
CA MET A 296 16.99 -3.15 3.51
C MET A 296 18.10 -3.27 2.44
N LEU A 297 18.82 -4.40 2.42
CA LEU A 297 19.80 -4.68 1.37
C LEU A 297 19.13 -4.72 -0.02
N ALA A 298 17.95 -5.32 -0.15
CA ALA A 298 17.18 -5.35 -1.40
C ALA A 298 16.84 -3.93 -1.93
N VAL A 299 16.50 -3.00 -1.04
CA VAL A 299 16.24 -1.59 -1.38
C VAL A 299 17.49 -0.90 -1.95
N THR A 300 18.66 -1.20 -1.39
CA THR A 300 19.94 -0.64 -1.88
C THR A 300 20.36 -1.26 -3.20
N VAL A 301 20.27 -2.60 -3.33
CA VAL A 301 20.64 -3.34 -4.54
C VAL A 301 19.78 -2.94 -5.72
N SER A 302 18.45 -2.87 -5.53
CA SER A 302 17.50 -2.47 -6.59
C SER A 302 17.72 -1.05 -7.13
N GLY A 303 18.42 -0.21 -6.38
CA GLY A 303 18.78 1.17 -6.77
C GLY A 303 20.08 1.32 -7.55
N ARG A 304 20.90 0.26 -7.66
CA ARG A 304 22.20 0.34 -8.34
C ARG A 304 21.99 0.45 -9.85
N ARG A 305 22.81 1.30 -10.50
CA ARG A 305 22.86 1.36 -11.97
C ARG A 305 23.34 -0.01 -12.50
N ALA A 306 22.70 -0.53 -13.54
CA ALA A 306 23.23 -1.68 -14.24
C ALA A 306 24.63 -1.31 -14.77
N ARG A 307 25.66 -2.10 -14.42
CA ARG A 307 26.94 -1.97 -15.12
C ARG A 307 26.68 -2.33 -16.57
N ALA A 308 27.05 -1.46 -17.49
CA ALA A 308 27.09 -1.82 -18.90
C ALA A 308 28.00 -3.04 -19.02
N VAL A 309 27.45 -4.17 -19.45
CA VAL A 309 28.28 -5.27 -19.93
C VAL A 309 28.90 -4.74 -21.21
N ARG A 310 30.20 -4.39 -21.13
CA ARG A 310 31.00 -4.09 -22.32
C ARG A 310 31.37 -5.39 -22.99
#